data_AF-A0A958F0X7-F1
#
_entry.id   AF-A0A958F0X7-F1
#
_cell.length_a   1.000
_cell.length_b   1.000
_cell.length_c   1.000
_cell.angle_alpha   90.00
_cell.angle_beta   90.00
_cell.angle_gamma   90.00
#
_symmetry.space_group_name_H-M   'P 1'
#
loop_
_entity.id
_entity.type
_entity.pdbx_description
1 polymer ?
#
loop_
_entity_poly.entity_id
_entity_poly.type
_entity_poly.pdbx_seq_one_letter_code
_entity_poly.pdbx_strand_id
1 'polypeptide(L)'
;MKRILLVIPSSTYRTHDFMVAAQKIGVELIVAADHRQAMAALVPDTTLALNFRKPETLAEGIKQFVARRGFEHPAFDAIVGVDDTSAYVAALLAQILHL
;
A
#
# COMPACT_ATOMS: atom_id res chain seq x y z
N MET A 1 6.72 -10.05 12.24
CA MET A 1 7.06 -10.08 10.81
C MET A 1 7.05 -8.64 10.33
N LYS A 2 8.02 -8.21 9.52
CA LYS A 2 8.01 -6.83 8.99
C LYS A 2 6.93 -6.68 7.93
N ARG A 3 6.23 -5.55 7.92
CA ARG A 3 5.15 -5.23 6.98
C ARG A 3 5.49 -4.02 6.14
N ILE A 4 5.40 -4.16 4.83
CA ILE A 4 5.69 -3.09 3.87
C ILE A 4 4.41 -2.72 3.12
N LEU A 5 4.13 -1.42 3.01
CA LEU A 5 3.09 -0.89 2.13
C LEU A 5 3.72 -0.53 0.77
N LEU A 6 3.38 -1.29 -0.27
CA LEU A 6 3.75 -0.99 -1.64
C LEU A 6 2.67 -0.11 -2.28
N VAL A 7 3.03 1.09 -2.70
CA VAL A 7 2.14 2.00 -3.44
C VAL A 7 2.44 1.83 -4.93
N ILE A 8 1.45 1.40 -5.71
CA ILE A 8 1.62 1.10 -7.13
C ILE A 8 0.44 1.67 -7.95
N PRO A 9 0.68 2.33 -9.10
CA PRO A 9 -0.40 2.70 -10.00
C PRO A 9 -1.09 1.47 -10.57
N SER A 10 -2.40 1.59 -10.79
CA SER A 10 -3.26 0.53 -11.35
C SER A 10 -2.86 0.08 -12.77
N SER A 11 -2.02 0.85 -13.47
CA SER A 11 -1.50 0.54 -14.82
C SER A 11 -0.28 -0.39 -14.83
N THR A 12 0.24 -0.82 -13.69
CA THR A 12 1.56 -1.48 -13.63
C THR A 12 1.46 -3.00 -13.54
N TYR A 13 2.12 -3.71 -14.46
CA TYR A 13 2.21 -5.19 -14.51
C TYR A 13 3.15 -5.82 -13.44
N ARG A 14 3.85 -5.01 -12.65
CA ARG A 14 5.00 -5.48 -11.83
C ARG A 14 4.65 -5.97 -10.43
N THR A 15 3.39 -5.92 -10.02
CA THR A 15 3.00 -6.32 -8.65
C THR A 15 3.44 -7.75 -8.31
N HIS A 16 3.37 -8.67 -9.29
CA HIS A 16 3.81 -10.05 -9.11
C HIS A 16 5.29 -10.16 -8.69
N ASP A 17 6.19 -9.39 -9.32
CA ASP A 17 7.63 -9.44 -9.01
C ASP A 17 7.91 -8.95 -7.59
N PHE A 18 7.18 -7.93 -7.13
CA PHE A 18 7.27 -7.46 -5.75
C PHE A 18 6.74 -8.50 -4.74
N MET A 19 5.63 -9.18 -5.06
CA MET A 19 5.11 -10.25 -4.21
C MET A 19 6.12 -11.40 -4.07
N VAL A 20 6.74 -11.81 -5.17
CA VAL A 20 7.79 -12.86 -5.16
C VAL A 20 9.01 -12.41 -4.36
N ALA A 21 9.44 -11.15 -4.52
CA ALA A 21 10.56 -10.60 -3.76
C ALA A 21 10.26 -10.58 -2.25
N ALA A 22 9.07 -10.11 -1.86
CA ALA A 22 8.62 -10.04 -0.48
C ALA A 22 8.59 -11.44 0.17
N GLN A 23 8.09 -12.45 -0.55
CA GLN A 23 8.10 -13.84 -0.09
C GLN A 23 9.53 -14.35 0.14
N LYS A 24 10.46 -14.06 -0.78
CA LYS A 24 11.88 -14.48 -0.65
C LYS A 24 12.57 -13.89 0.59
N ILE A 25 12.21 -12.67 0.98
CA ILE A 25 12.80 -11.97 2.13
C ILE A 25 11.94 -12.06 3.40
N GLY A 26 10.81 -12.78 3.36
CA GLY A 26 9.97 -13.04 4.51
C GLY A 26 9.25 -11.82 5.10
N VAL A 27 8.86 -10.85 4.25
CA VAL A 27 8.07 -9.67 4.67
C VAL A 27 6.62 -9.77 4.22
N GLU A 28 5.71 -9.23 5.02
CA GLU A 28 4.30 -9.08 4.65
C GLU A 28 4.17 -7.88 3.72
N LEU A 29 3.71 -8.10 2.49
CA LEU A 29 3.49 -7.03 1.51
C LEU A 29 2.00 -6.68 1.43
N ILE A 30 1.68 -5.42 1.69
CA ILE A 30 0.34 -4.85 1.48
C ILE A 30 0.42 -3.91 0.28
N VAL A 31 -0.54 -4.00 -0.64
CA VAL A 31 -0.53 -3.22 -1.88
C VAL A 31 -1.57 -2.11 -1.83
N ALA A 32 -1.15 -0.86 -1.97
CA ALA A 32 -2.01 0.29 -2.19
C ALA A 32 -2.05 0.69 -3.67
N ALA A 33 -3.24 0.74 -4.28
CA ALA A 33 -3.40 1.07 -5.69
C ALA A 33 -4.52 2.10 -5.92
N ASP A 34 -4.47 2.81 -7.06
CA ASP A 34 -5.36 3.95 -7.30
C ASP A 34 -6.84 3.56 -7.59
N HIS A 35 -7.09 2.30 -7.99
CA HIS A 35 -8.41 1.79 -8.36
C HIS A 35 -8.65 0.35 -7.86
N ARG A 36 -9.84 0.12 -7.26
CA ARG A 36 -10.26 -1.19 -6.70
C ARG A 36 -10.26 -2.34 -7.71
N GLN A 37 -10.55 -2.06 -8.98
CA GLN A 37 -10.93 -3.09 -9.96
C GLN A 37 -9.76 -3.88 -10.56
N ALA A 38 -8.51 -3.42 -10.43
CA ALA A 38 -7.36 -4.12 -11.03
C ALA A 38 -6.81 -5.27 -10.17
N MET A 39 -7.15 -5.35 -8.88
CA MET A 39 -6.36 -6.14 -7.92
C MET A 39 -7.14 -7.10 -7.00
N ALA A 40 -8.46 -6.97 -6.89
CA ALA A 40 -9.28 -7.87 -6.05
C ALA A 40 -9.22 -9.35 -6.50
N ALA A 41 -8.83 -9.61 -7.75
CA ALA A 41 -8.69 -10.96 -8.30
C ALA A 41 -7.36 -11.65 -7.92
N LEU A 42 -6.35 -10.91 -7.43
CA LEU A 42 -5.01 -11.46 -7.22
C LEU A 42 -4.79 -12.00 -5.81
N VAL A 43 -5.26 -11.32 -4.76
CA VAL A 43 -5.24 -11.81 -3.36
C VAL A 43 -6.31 -11.07 -2.54
N PRO A 44 -7.35 -11.75 -2.03
CA PRO A 44 -8.28 -11.14 -1.07
C PRO A 44 -7.52 -10.59 0.14
N ASP A 45 -7.95 -9.45 0.68
CA ASP A 45 -7.46 -8.92 1.94
C ASP A 45 -6.00 -8.43 1.99
N THR A 46 -5.30 -8.21 0.88
CA THR A 46 -3.96 -7.56 0.90
C THR A 46 -3.91 -6.24 0.14
N THR A 47 -5.06 -5.81 -0.37
CA THR A 47 -5.14 -4.64 -1.25
C THR A 47 -5.91 -3.49 -0.61
N LEU A 48 -5.35 -2.29 -0.69
CA LEU A 48 -5.94 -1.02 -0.30
C LEU A 48 -6.15 -0.16 -1.55
N ALA A 49 -7.39 0.29 -1.79
CA ALA A 49 -7.65 1.25 -2.85
C ALA A 49 -7.65 2.68 -2.30
N LEU A 50 -6.82 3.56 -2.86
CA LEU A 50 -6.73 4.98 -2.49
C LEU A 50 -6.91 5.83 -3.74
N ASN A 51 -7.40 7.06 -3.63
CA ASN A 51 -7.44 7.94 -4.79
C ASN A 51 -6.18 8.83 -4.83
N PHE A 52 -5.23 8.51 -5.70
CA PHE A 52 -3.97 9.25 -5.79
C PHE A 52 -4.16 10.69 -6.27
N ARG A 53 -5.29 11.00 -6.93
CA ARG A 53 -5.65 12.35 -7.39
C ARG A 53 -6.36 13.19 -6.32
N LYS A 54 -6.71 12.59 -5.18
CA LYS A 54 -7.36 13.26 -4.05
C LYS A 54 -6.57 13.04 -2.76
N PRO A 55 -5.40 13.69 -2.60
CA PRO A 55 -4.53 13.54 -1.43
C PRO A 55 -5.25 13.70 -0.09
N GLU A 56 -6.27 14.57 -0.04
CA GLU A 56 -7.10 14.84 1.12
C GLU A 56 -7.86 13.61 1.64
N THR A 57 -8.10 12.62 0.77
CA THR A 57 -8.81 11.37 1.11
C THR A 57 -7.87 10.26 1.61
N LEU A 58 -6.55 10.42 1.43
CA LEU A 58 -5.57 9.37 1.75
C LEU A 58 -5.57 9.03 3.24
N ALA A 59 -5.65 10.06 4.08
CA ALA A 59 -5.61 9.90 5.54
C ALA A 59 -6.78 9.08 6.07
N GLU A 60 -7.99 9.34 5.58
CA GLU A 60 -9.16 8.56 5.93
C GLU A 60 -9.03 7.12 5.44
N GLY A 61 -8.66 6.93 4.16
CA GLY A 61 -8.56 5.60 3.55
C GLY A 61 -7.56 4.68 4.25
N ILE A 62 -6.35 5.18 4.55
CA ILE A 62 -5.32 4.38 5.21
C ILE A 62 -5.69 4.07 6.67
N LYS A 63 -6.26 5.03 7.41
CA LYS A 63 -6.69 4.82 8.80
C LYS A 63 -7.83 3.80 8.89
N GLN A 64 -8.82 3.88 8.00
CA GLN A 64 -9.89 2.88 7.93
C GLN A 64 -9.36 1.49 7.57
N PHE A 65 -8.35 1.41 6.70
CA PHE A 65 -7.70 0.14 6.40
C PHE A 65 -6.98 -0.43 7.63
N VAL A 66 -6.09 0.35 8.25
CA VAL A 66 -5.34 -0.04 9.45
C VAL A 66 -6.27 -0.51 10.57
N ALA A 67 -7.36 0.24 10.83
CA ALA A 67 -8.35 -0.10 11.84
C ALA A 67 -9.08 -1.41 11.53
N ARG A 68 -9.56 -1.61 10.30
CA ARG A 68 -10.23 -2.86 9.89
C ARG A 68 -9.31 -4.08 9.98
N ARG A 69 -8.00 -3.88 9.80
CA ARG A 69 -6.99 -4.92 9.91
C ARG A 69 -6.55 -5.20 11.35
N GLY A 70 -6.93 -4.35 12.30
CA GLY A 70 -6.44 -4.44 13.68
C GLY A 70 -4.93 -4.24 13.78
N PHE A 71 -4.34 -3.46 12.87
CA PHE A 71 -2.91 -3.17 12.91
C PHE A 71 -2.61 -2.15 14.00
N GLU A 72 -1.75 -2.51 14.95
CA GLU A 72 -1.25 -1.62 15.99
C GLU A 72 -0.18 -0.67 15.45
N HIS A 73 0.17 0.38 16.21
CA HIS A 73 1.20 1.33 15.81
C HIS A 73 2.61 0.81 16.17
N PRO A 74 3.59 0.85 15.25
CA PRO A 74 3.46 1.28 13.87
C PRO A 74 2.78 0.22 12.98
N ALA A 75 1.86 0.67 12.12
CA ALA A 75 1.07 -0.24 11.28
C ALA A 75 1.91 -0.88 10.15
N PHE A 76 2.97 -0.20 9.72
CA PHE A 76 3.90 -0.64 8.68
C PHE A 76 5.33 -0.29 9.11
N ASP A 77 6.32 -1.06 8.65
CA ASP A 77 7.74 -0.78 8.86
C ASP A 77 8.33 0.10 7.75
N ALA A 78 7.72 0.09 6.56
CA ALA A 78 8.15 0.89 5.42
C ALA A 78 7.01 1.13 4.43
N ILE A 79 7.15 2.19 3.64
CA ILE A 79 6.27 2.51 2.51
C ILE A 79 7.13 2.71 1.26
N VAL A 80 6.78 2.06 0.16
CA VAL A 80 7.55 2.08 -1.08
C VAL A 80 6.66 2.49 -2.24
N GLY A 81 6.98 3.62 -2.88
CA GLY A 81 6.44 3.98 -4.21
C GLY A 81 7.34 3.42 -5.31
N VAL A 82 6.73 2.99 -6.42
CA VAL A 82 7.43 2.33 -7.54
C VAL A 82 7.64 3.21 -8.77
N ASP A 83 7.05 4.40 -8.77
CA ASP A 83 7.16 5.44 -9.79
C ASP A 83 6.97 6.83 -9.17
N ASP A 84 7.06 7.88 -9.99
CA ASP A 84 6.99 9.27 -9.50
C ASP A 84 5.67 9.60 -8.78
N THR A 85 4.54 9.12 -9.32
CA THR A 85 3.22 9.39 -8.73
C THR A 85 3.04 8.66 -7.41
N SER A 86 3.40 7.38 -7.37
CA SER A 86 3.32 6.57 -6.15
C SER A 86 4.34 6.95 -5.09
N ALA A 87 5.51 7.48 -5.48
CA ALA A 87 6.49 8.01 -4.53
C ALA A 87 5.94 9.23 -3.77
N TYR A 88 5.26 10.15 -4.47
CA TYR A 88 4.56 11.27 -3.83
C TYR A 88 3.50 10.79 -2.84
N VAL A 89 2.66 9.83 -3.26
CA VAL A 89 1.62 9.25 -2.38
C VAL A 89 2.24 8.51 -1.19
N ALA A 90 3.31 7.77 -1.39
CA ALA A 90 4.04 7.06 -0.33
C ALA A 90 4.57 8.03 0.74
N ALA A 91 5.12 9.18 0.33
CA ALA A 91 5.59 10.21 1.26
C ALA A 91 4.44 10.80 2.09
N LEU A 92 3.29 11.09 1.46
CA LEU A 92 2.11 11.57 2.18
C LEU A 92 1.61 10.53 3.19
N LEU A 93 1.57 9.26 2.81
CA LEU A 93 1.17 8.17 3.70
C LEU A 93 2.15 8.00 4.86
N ALA A 94 3.46 8.15 4.63
CA ALA A 94 4.46 8.10 5.69
C ALA A 94 4.23 9.22 6.71
N GLN A 95 3.98 10.44 6.23
CA GLN A 95 3.63 11.57 7.09
C GLN A 95 2.35 11.32 7.90
N ILE A 96 1.30 10.77 7.27
CA ILE A 96 0.02 10.45 7.93
C ILE A 96 0.18 9.39 9.03
N LEU A 97 1.07 8.43 8.80
CA LEU A 97 1.30 7.28 9.68
C LEU A 97 2.45 7.48 10.66
N HIS A 98 3.11 8.64 10.63
CA HIS A 98 4.27 8.96 11.46
C HIS A 98 5.42 7.96 11.30
N LEU A 99 5.72 7.62 10.04
CA LEU A 99 6.84 6.79 9.60
C LEU A 99 8.04 7.63 9.14
#